data_AF-A0A7K4AM36-F1
#
_entry.id   AF-A0A7K4AM36-F1
#
_cell.length_a   1.000
_cell.length_b   1.000
_cell.length_c   1.000
_cell.angle_alpha   90.00
_cell.angle_beta   90.00
_cell.angle_gamma   90.00
#
_symmetry.space_group_name_H-M   'P 1'
#
loop_
_entity.id
_entity.type
_entity.pdbx_description
1 polymer ?
#
loop_
_entity_poly.entity_id
_entity_poly.type
_entity_poly.pdbx_seq_one_letter_code
_entity_poly.pdbx_strand_id
1 'polypeptide(L)'
;MPLHDILEIIAWSIAGFGLILIILGSIISFAGLVRVHLDRRIDEHYRRLNVLRNREKLISRMIFGLDFLIASDIIISVLVPTIEDLTRLAGIVIIRILLTYTISKETQELERREKWEGNGTREASP
;
A
#
# COMPACT_ATOMS: atom_id res chain seq x y z
N MET A 1 -40.20 -9.27 -8.64
CA MET A 1 -38.84 -9.53 -9.12
C MET A 1 -38.25 -10.62 -8.24
N PRO A 2 -37.68 -11.69 -8.81
CA PRO A 2 -37.03 -12.73 -8.02
C PRO A 2 -35.89 -12.12 -7.19
N LEU A 3 -35.67 -12.66 -5.98
CA LEU A 3 -34.63 -12.19 -5.04
C LEU A 3 -33.22 -12.19 -5.66
N HIS A 4 -32.99 -13.08 -6.63
CA HIS A 4 -31.75 -13.18 -7.40
C HIS A 4 -31.41 -11.87 -8.12
N ASP A 5 -32.36 -11.26 -8.84
CA ASP A 5 -32.13 -10.04 -9.63
C ASP A 5 -31.80 -8.84 -8.73
N ILE A 6 -32.42 -8.78 -7.55
CA ILE A 6 -32.16 -7.73 -6.57
C ILE A 6 -30.74 -7.87 -6.01
N LEU A 7 -30.34 -9.09 -5.69
CA LEU A 7 -28.99 -9.39 -5.18
C LEU A 7 -27.92 -9.06 -6.23
N GLU A 8 -28.19 -9.37 -7.50
CA GLU A 8 -27.29 -9.08 -8.62
C GLU A 8 -27.12 -7.57 -8.84
N ILE A 9 -28.21 -6.80 -8.83
CA ILE A 9 -28.17 -5.34 -8.91
C ILE A 9 -27.36 -4.71 -7.77
N ILE A 10 -27.55 -5.20 -6.54
CA ILE A 10 -26.81 -4.72 -5.37
C ILE A 10 -25.32 -5.06 -5.51
N ALA A 11 -25.00 -6.29 -5.92
CA ALA A 11 -23.63 -6.74 -6.11
C ALA A 11 -22.89 -5.88 -7.16
N TRP A 12 -23.49 -5.67 -8.33
CA TRP A 12 -22.92 -4.81 -9.38
C TRP A 12 -22.77 -3.35 -8.94
N SER A 13 -23.73 -2.83 -8.15
CA SER A 13 -23.67 -1.46 -7.64
C SER A 13 -22.50 -1.28 -6.66
N ILE A 14 -22.32 -2.21 -5.74
CA ILE A 14 -21.21 -2.20 -4.78
C ILE A 14 -19.87 -2.38 -5.52
N ALA A 15 -19.82 -3.30 -6.47
CA ALA A 15 -18.62 -3.57 -7.25
C ALA A 15 -18.19 -2.35 -8.08
N GLY A 16 -19.14 -1.70 -8.77
CA GLY A 16 -18.89 -0.47 -9.51
C GLY A 16 -18.44 0.69 -8.62
N PHE A 17 -19.06 0.86 -7.45
CA PHE A 17 -18.66 1.89 -6.50
C PHE A 17 -17.25 1.66 -5.93
N GLY A 18 -16.94 0.41 -5.54
CA GLY A 18 -15.60 0.02 -5.10
C GLY A 18 -14.55 0.25 -6.17
N LEU A 19 -14.87 -0.08 -7.43
CA LEU A 19 -14.00 0.15 -8.58
C LEU A 19 -13.67 1.64 -8.76
N ILE A 20 -14.67 2.52 -8.66
CA ILE A 20 -14.48 3.97 -8.76
C ILE A 20 -13.55 4.48 -7.65
N LEU A 21 -13.74 4.04 -6.40
CA LEU A 21 -12.90 4.45 -5.28
C LEU A 21 -11.44 4.03 -5.47
N ILE A 22 -11.18 2.81 -5.94
CA ILE A 22 -9.84 2.29 -6.18
C ILE A 22 -9.14 3.09 -7.29
N ILE A 23 -9.85 3.39 -8.37
CA ILE A 23 -9.33 4.19 -9.49
C ILE A 23 -8.98 5.61 -9.01
N LEU A 24 -9.90 6.28 -8.32
CA LEU A 24 -9.68 7.64 -7.81
C LEU A 24 -8.52 7.68 -6.81
N GLY A 25 -8.48 6.73 -5.86
CA GLY A 25 -7.39 6.61 -4.88
C GLY A 25 -6.04 6.38 -5.53
N SER A 26 -5.98 5.53 -6.57
CA SER A 26 -4.75 5.27 -7.33
C SER A 26 -4.29 6.50 -8.10
N ILE A 27 -5.20 7.25 -8.73
CA ILE A 27 -4.87 8.48 -9.47
C ILE A 27 -4.31 9.55 -8.53
N ILE A 28 -4.97 9.79 -7.39
CA ILE A 28 -4.52 10.79 -6.40
C ILE A 28 -3.13 10.42 -5.86
N SER A 29 -2.97 9.15 -5.50
CA SER A 29 -1.71 8.59 -5.01
C SER A 29 -0.58 8.72 -6.03
N PHE A 30 -0.85 8.40 -7.29
CA PHE A 30 0.11 8.49 -8.38
C PHE A 30 0.50 9.95 -8.67
N ALA A 31 -0.46 10.86 -8.69
CA ALA A 31 -0.22 12.29 -8.84
C ALA A 31 0.64 12.85 -7.70
N GLY A 32 0.41 12.41 -6.46
CA GLY A 32 1.25 12.75 -5.30
C GLY A 32 2.70 12.28 -5.47
N LEU A 33 2.89 11.03 -5.91
CA LEU A 33 4.20 10.44 -6.17
C LEU A 33 4.97 11.22 -7.26
N VAL A 34 4.31 11.52 -8.38
CA VAL A 34 4.90 12.27 -9.49
C VAL A 34 5.28 13.68 -9.06
N ARG A 35 4.40 14.37 -8.31
CA ARG A 35 4.66 15.71 -7.78
C ARG A 35 5.89 15.70 -6.86
N VAL A 36 5.96 14.77 -5.91
CA VAL A 36 7.12 14.60 -5.00
C VAL A 36 8.41 14.25 -5.75
N HIS A 37 8.32 13.55 -6.88
CA HIS A 37 9.49 13.22 -7.69
C HIS A 37 9.97 14.41 -8.52
N LEU A 38 9.05 15.18 -9.10
CA LEU A 38 9.32 16.30 -9.99
C LEU A 38 9.77 17.56 -9.23
N ASP A 39 9.28 17.75 -8.00
CA ASP A 39 9.61 18.89 -7.12
C ASP A 39 10.97 18.72 -6.40
N ARG A 40 11.77 17.71 -6.77
CA ARG A 40 13.16 17.51 -6.28
C ARG A 40 14.17 18.48 -6.89
N ARG A 41 13.78 19.75 -6.99
CA ARG A 41 14.64 20.86 -7.39
C ARG A 41 15.17 21.69 -6.21
N ILE A 42 14.91 21.33 -4.94
CA ILE A 42 15.52 22.03 -3.79
C ILE A 42 15.74 21.04 -2.63
N ASP A 43 16.91 20.40 -2.61
CA ASP A 43 17.80 20.41 -1.43
C ASP A 43 19.04 19.56 -1.71
N GLU A 44 20.01 20.18 -2.37
CA GLU A 44 21.35 19.62 -2.56
C GLU A 44 22.21 19.65 -1.27
N HIS A 45 21.71 20.09 -0.12
CA HIS A 45 22.62 20.49 0.97
C HIS A 45 23.01 19.42 2.01
N TYR A 46 22.42 18.21 2.03
CA TYR A 46 22.79 17.20 3.05
C TYR A 46 23.24 15.86 2.44
N ARG A 47 24.33 15.93 1.66
CA ARG A 47 25.03 14.81 1.03
C ARG A 47 26.02 14.10 1.96
N ARG A 48 25.62 13.60 3.15
CA ARG A 48 26.59 12.84 3.98
C ARG A 48 26.10 11.75 4.95
N LEU A 49 24.85 11.26 4.86
CA LEU A 49 24.37 10.12 5.66
C LEU A 49 23.53 9.11 4.82
N ASN A 50 23.93 8.89 3.57
CA ASN A 50 23.04 8.54 2.45
C ASN A 50 22.74 7.03 2.22
N VAL A 51 22.95 6.13 3.17
CA VAL A 51 22.62 4.70 2.95
C VAL A 51 21.24 4.34 3.52
N LEU A 52 20.90 4.81 4.71
CA LEU A 52 19.64 4.49 5.40
C LEU A 52 18.45 5.26 4.80
N ARG A 53 18.59 6.57 4.57
CA ARG A 53 17.52 7.42 4.02
C ARG A 53 17.18 7.11 2.55
N ASN A 54 18.12 6.52 1.81
CA ASN A 54 17.84 6.04 0.46
C ASN A 54 17.02 4.75 0.49
N ARG A 55 17.25 3.87 1.48
CA ARG A 55 16.46 2.64 1.66
C ARG A 55 15.01 2.93 2.04
N GLU A 56 14.75 3.86 2.95
CA GLU A 56 13.37 4.25 3.31
C GLU A 56 12.59 4.74 2.09
N LYS A 57 13.21 5.58 1.25
CA LYS A 57 12.62 6.09 0.00
C LYS A 57 12.39 5.00 -1.05
N LEU A 58 13.24 3.97 -1.07
CA LEU A 58 13.08 2.81 -1.97
C LEU A 58 11.95 1.89 -1.49
N ILE A 59 11.92 1.58 -0.19
CA ILE A 59 10.90 0.72 0.42
C ILE A 59 9.51 1.36 0.29
N SER A 60 9.39 2.66 0.58
CA SER A 60 8.14 3.40 0.41
C SER A 60 7.58 3.34 -1.02
N ARG A 61 8.46 3.39 -2.04
CA ARG A 61 8.05 3.24 -3.46
C ARG A 61 7.68 1.81 -3.82
N MET A 62 8.34 0.81 -3.24
CA MET A 62 8.01 -0.59 -3.46
C MET A 62 6.65 -0.94 -2.86
N ILE A 63 6.36 -0.46 -1.65
CA ILE A 63 5.05 -0.61 -1.01
C ILE A 63 3.95 0.08 -1.85
N PHE A 64 4.22 1.28 -2.36
CA PHE A 64 3.29 1.97 -3.26
C PHE A 64 3.00 1.20 -4.55
N GLY A 65 4.05 0.64 -5.19
CA GLY A 65 3.87 -0.20 -6.38
C GLY A 65 3.07 -1.47 -6.07
N LEU A 66 3.25 -2.04 -4.89
CA LEU A 66 2.48 -3.19 -4.41
C LEU A 66 0.99 -2.83 -4.23
N ASP A 67 0.67 -1.69 -3.63
CA ASP A 67 -0.72 -1.22 -3.52
C ASP A 67 -1.41 -1.06 -4.88
N PHE A 68 -0.67 -0.62 -5.91
CA PHE A 68 -1.18 -0.53 -7.28
C PHE A 68 -1.38 -1.91 -7.93
N LEU A 69 -0.51 -2.88 -7.66
CA LEU A 69 -0.69 -4.26 -8.14
C LEU A 69 -1.97 -4.88 -7.56
N ILE A 70 -2.27 -4.63 -6.29
CA ILE A 70 -3.51 -5.16 -5.72
C ILE A 70 -4.74 -4.41 -6.24
N ALA A 71 -4.64 -3.10 -6.47
CA ALA A 71 -5.70 -2.38 -7.16
C ALA A 71 -6.00 -3.05 -8.52
N SER A 72 -4.96 -3.38 -9.30
CA SER A 72 -5.10 -4.10 -10.57
C SER A 72 -5.79 -5.45 -10.42
N ASP A 73 -5.38 -6.28 -9.45
CA ASP A 73 -5.98 -7.61 -9.23
C ASP A 73 -7.46 -7.52 -8.80
N ILE A 74 -7.80 -6.54 -7.95
CA ILE A 74 -9.19 -6.29 -7.56
C ILE A 74 -10.02 -5.87 -8.78
N ILE A 75 -9.52 -4.93 -9.59
CA ILE A 75 -10.21 -4.44 -10.81
C ILE A 75 -10.53 -5.59 -11.76
N ILE A 76 -9.54 -6.46 -12.03
CA ILE A 76 -9.69 -7.60 -12.95
C ILE A 76 -10.74 -8.60 -12.42
N SER A 77 -10.72 -8.90 -11.12
CA SER A 77 -11.68 -9.82 -10.51
C SER A 77 -13.13 -9.34 -10.51
N VAL A 78 -13.35 -8.02 -10.46
CA VAL A 78 -14.68 -7.40 -10.52
C VAL A 78 -15.25 -7.41 -11.94
N LEU A 79 -14.39 -7.28 -12.95
CA LEU A 79 -14.81 -7.22 -14.35
C LEU A 79 -15.19 -8.58 -14.94
N VAL A 80 -14.57 -9.67 -14.47
CA VAL A 80 -14.83 -11.03 -14.97
C VAL A 80 -15.03 -11.98 -13.78
N PRO A 81 -16.26 -12.06 -13.23
CA PRO A 81 -16.53 -12.91 -12.09
C PRO A 81 -16.69 -14.38 -12.52
N THR A 82 -15.60 -15.15 -12.56
CA THR A 82 -15.65 -16.62 -12.58
C THR A 82 -15.28 -17.21 -11.23
N ILE A 83 -15.74 -18.43 -10.91
CA ILE A 83 -15.40 -19.12 -9.64
C ILE A 83 -13.90 -19.41 -9.53
N GLU A 84 -13.23 -19.63 -10.67
CA GLU A 84 -11.79 -19.79 -10.74
C GLU A 84 -11.07 -18.47 -10.43
N ASP A 85 -11.59 -17.36 -10.95
CA ASP A 85 -11.07 -16.01 -10.65
C ASP A 85 -11.29 -15.62 -9.19
N LEU A 86 -12.41 -16.02 -8.59
CA LEU A 86 -12.67 -15.79 -7.16
C LEU A 86 -11.65 -16.54 -6.28
N THR A 87 -11.26 -17.75 -6.68
CA THR A 87 -10.25 -18.55 -5.97
C THR A 87 -8.85 -17.92 -6.11
N ARG A 88 -8.51 -17.43 -7.30
CA ARG A 88 -7.26 -16.67 -7.54
C ARG A 88 -7.23 -15.39 -6.71
N LEU A 89 -8.34 -14.63 -6.69
CA LEU A 89 -8.47 -13.42 -5.90
C LEU A 89 -8.28 -13.71 -4.41
N ALA A 90 -8.92 -14.75 -3.88
CA ALA A 90 -8.76 -15.15 -2.48
C ALA A 90 -7.29 -15.48 -2.15
N GLY A 91 -6.59 -16.18 -3.04
CA GLY A 91 -5.16 -16.46 -2.90
C GLY A 91 -4.30 -15.20 -2.87
N ILE A 92 -4.53 -14.27 -3.80
CA ILE A 92 -3.82 -12.99 -3.88
C ILE A 92 -4.06 -12.12 -2.64
N VAL A 93 -5.31 -12.04 -2.17
CA VAL A 93 -5.68 -11.27 -0.98
C VAL A 93 -4.97 -11.83 0.26
N ILE A 94 -4.92 -13.16 0.42
CA ILE A 94 -4.19 -13.80 1.52
C ILE A 94 -2.70 -13.47 1.45
N ILE A 95 -2.07 -13.62 0.29
CA ILE A 95 -0.65 -13.30 0.09
C ILE A 95 -0.38 -11.83 0.43
N ARG A 96 -1.24 -10.90 -0.02
CA ARG A 96 -1.14 -9.48 0.33
C ARG A 96 -1.17 -9.28 1.84
N ILE A 97 -2.16 -9.85 2.52
CA ILE A 97 -2.32 -9.68 3.97
C ILE A 97 -1.05 -10.15 4.69
N LEU A 98 -0.49 -11.30 4.29
CA LEU A 98 0.74 -11.83 4.88
C LEU A 98 1.96 -10.93 4.62
N LEU A 99 2.14 -10.45 3.39
CA LEU A 99 3.26 -9.57 3.02
C LEU A 99 3.17 -8.23 3.78
N THR A 100 2.01 -7.57 3.73
CA THR A 100 1.79 -6.30 4.41
C THR A 100 1.92 -6.44 5.93
N TYR A 101 1.41 -7.53 6.51
CA TYR A 101 1.57 -7.82 7.94
C TYR A 101 3.03 -8.01 8.33
N THR A 102 3.79 -8.80 7.56
CA THR A 102 5.21 -9.09 7.84
C THR A 102 6.05 -7.82 7.80
N ILE A 103 5.91 -7.02 6.74
CA ILE A 103 6.66 -5.77 6.58
C ILE A 103 6.29 -4.76 7.68
N SER A 104 5.00 -4.63 7.99
CA SER A 104 4.54 -3.73 9.04
C SER A 104 5.07 -4.13 10.41
N LYS A 105 5.11 -5.43 10.69
CA LYS A 105 5.65 -5.97 11.94
C LYS A 105 7.16 -5.73 12.05
N GLU A 106 7.92 -6.03 11.01
CA GLU A 106 9.38 -5.78 10.98
C GLU A 106 9.70 -4.30 11.17
N THR A 107 8.97 -3.41 10.49
CA THR A 107 9.16 -1.96 10.61
C THR A 107 8.89 -1.47 12.04
N GLN A 108 7.81 -1.94 12.68
CA GLN A 108 7.49 -1.59 14.08
C GLN A 108 8.50 -2.13 15.09
N GLU A 109 9.11 -3.28 14.81
CA GLU A 109 10.17 -3.84 15.66
C GLU A 109 11.45 -3.00 15.55
N LEU A 110 11.80 -2.53 14.36
CA LEU A 110 12.94 -1.63 14.14
C LEU A 110 12.74 -0.28 14.83
N GLU A 111 11.58 0.36 14.66
CA GLU A 111 11.25 1.64 15.32
C GLU A 111 11.28 1.53 16.85
N ARG A 112 10.83 0.39 17.40
CA ARG A 112 10.91 0.16 18.85
C ARG A 112 12.35 0.09 19.32
N ARG A 113 13.24 -0.62 18.60
CA ARG A 113 14.66 -0.75 18.98
C ARG A 113 15.37 0.61 18.98
N GLU A 114 15.14 1.44 17.96
CA GLU A 114 15.70 2.80 17.92
C GLU A 114 15.21 3.67 19.08
N LYS A 115 13.93 3.58 19.47
CA LYS A 115 13.41 4.34 20.62
C LYS A 115 14.05 3.94 21.95
N TRP A 116 14.32 2.65 22.17
CA TRP A 116 14.97 2.17 23.40
C TRP A 116 16.44 2.60 23.46
N GLU A 117 17.17 2.49 22.35
CA GLU A 117 18.58 2.93 22.27
C GLU A 117 18.70 4.46 22.41
N GLY A 118 17.78 5.22 21.81
CA GLY A 118 17.73 6.68 21.90
C GLY A 118 17.26 7.23 23.24
N ASN A 119 16.49 6.47 24.03
CA ASN A 119 16.11 6.85 25.40
C ASN A 119 17.19 6.47 26.42
N GLY A 120 17.83 5.31 26.27
CA GLY A 120 18.90 4.86 27.16
C GLY A 120 20.17 5.74 27.12
N THR A 121 20.42 6.44 26.02
CA THR A 121 21.52 7.42 25.93
C THR A 121 21.22 8.76 26.60
N ARG A 122 19.93 9.09 26.85
CA ARG A 122 19.51 10.35 27.49
C ARG A 122 19.45 10.24 29.01
N GLU A 123 19.28 9.05 29.57
CA GLU A 123 19.29 8.80 31.01
C GLU A 123 20.69 8.56 31.60
N ALA A 124 21.71 8.32 30.77
CA ALA A 124 23.08 8.02 31.21
C ALA A 124 24.03 9.25 31.27
N SER A 125 23.53 10.47 31.02
CA SER A 125 24.31 11.71 31.22
C SER A 125 23.87 12.43 32.50
N PRO A 126 24.69 12.43 33.57
CA PRO A 126 24.47 13.23 34.77
C PRO A 126 24.69 14.74 34.55
#